data_AF-A0A9N7YN31-F1
#
_entry.id   AF-A0A9N7YN31-F1
#
_cell.length_a   1.000
_cell.length_b   1.000
_cell.length_c   1.000
_cell.angle_alpha   90.00
_cell.angle_beta   90.00
_cell.angle_gamma   90.00
#
_symmetry.space_group_name_H-M   'P 1'
#
loop_
_entity.id
_entity.type
_entity.pdbx_description
1 polymer ?
#
loop_
_entity_poly.entity_id
_entity_poly.type
_entity_poly.pdbx_seq_one_letter_code
_entity_poly.pdbx_strand_id
1 'polypeptide(L)' 'MISFSTAVSQALLTRRSKVRASAIAQDADQNYDYASNSVILHLDVGDEVCVQLDGGKVHGGNTNKYSTFSGFLIYPD' A
#
# COMPACT_ATOMS: atom_id res chain seq x y z
N MET A 1 -0.06 -11.86 6.63
CA MET A 1 -0.84 -10.60 6.70
C MET A 1 0.05 -9.49 6.19
N ILE A 2 -0.46 -8.65 5.31
CA ILE A 2 0.26 -7.49 4.77
C ILE A 2 -0.57 -6.25 5.11
N SER A 3 0.08 -5.22 5.66
CA SER A 3 -0.55 -3.98 6.08
C SER A 3 0.25 -2.80 5.56
N PHE A 4 -0.44 -1.81 4.99
CA PHE A 4 0.17 -0.59 4.51
C PHE A 4 -0.67 0.64 4.85
N SER A 5 0.02 1.75 5.10
CA SER A 5 -0.57 3.05 5.41
C SER A 5 0.16 4.15 4.66
N THR A 6 -0.59 5.11 4.13
CA THR A 6 -0.08 6.14 3.25
C THR A 6 -0.93 7.40 3.32
N ALA A 7 -0.30 8.55 3.11
CA ALA A 7 -0.98 9.84 2.96
C ALA A 7 -1.43 10.12 1.51
N VAL A 8 -1.26 9.16 0.59
CA VAL A 8 -1.56 9.27 -0.86
C VAL A 8 -2.07 7.93 -1.42
N SER A 9 -2.81 7.95 -2.53
CA SER A 9 -3.40 6.75 -3.15
C SER A 9 -2.36 5.66 -3.49
N GLN A 10 -2.56 4.45 -2.97
CA GLN A 10 -1.72 3.27 -3.21
C GLN A 10 -2.54 2.03 -3.55
N ALA A 11 -1.99 1.18 -4.41
CA ALA A 11 -2.50 -0.14 -4.71
C ALA A 11 -1.45 -1.21 -4.41
N LEU A 12 -1.86 -2.27 -3.73
CA LEU A 12 -1.07 -3.48 -3.54
C LEU A 12 -1.26 -4.39 -4.74
N LEU A 13 -0.18 -4.61 -5.48
CA LEU A 13 -0.16 -5.52 -6.62
C LEU A 13 0.62 -6.77 -6.27
N THR A 14 0.14 -7.89 -6.82
CA THR A 14 0.92 -9.12 -6.91
C THR A 14 1.63 -9.14 -8.27
N ARG A 15 2.72 -9.92 -8.38
CA ARG A 15 3.46 -10.21 -9.62
C ARG A 15 2.60 -10.51 -10.86
N ARG A 16 1.35 -10.97 -10.68
CA ARG A 16 0.32 -11.12 -11.74
C ARG A 16 -0.36 -9.81 -12.18
N SER A 17 0.21 -8.65 -11.84
CA SER A 17 -0.38 -7.31 -12.05
C SER A 17 -1.82 -7.18 -11.53
N LYS A 18 -2.20 -8.03 -10.58
CA LYS A 18 -3.55 -8.04 -10.01
C LYS A 18 -3.55 -7.21 -8.75
N VAL A 19 -4.36 -6.16 -8.74
CA VAL A 19 -4.62 -5.38 -7.53
C VAL A 19 -5.37 -6.26 -6.54
N ARG A 20 -4.81 -6.40 -5.35
CA ARG A 20 -5.40 -7.18 -4.25
C ARG A 20 -6.02 -6.31 -3.18
N ALA A 21 -5.43 -5.13 -2.97
CA ALA A 21 -5.92 -4.13 -2.04
C ALA A 21 -5.58 -2.75 -2.59
N SER A 22 -6.39 -1.76 -2.27
CA SER A 22 -6.13 -0.37 -2.60
C SER A 22 -6.53 0.52 -1.42
N ALA A 23 -5.79 1.58 -1.20
CA ALA A 23 -6.06 2.61 -0.22
C ALA A 23 -6.02 3.95 -0.95
N ILE A 24 -7.11 4.71 -0.88
CA ILE A 24 -7.24 6.00 -1.57
C ILE A 24 -7.43 7.07 -0.50
N ALA A 25 -6.54 8.05 -0.48
CA ALA A 25 -6.66 9.27 0.30
C ALA A 25 -6.86 10.43 -0.69
N GLN A 26 -7.90 11.24 -0.51
CA GLN A 26 -8.16 12.41 -1.34
C GLN A 26 -7.68 13.67 -0.61
N ASP A 27 -6.83 14.44 -1.27
CA ASP A 27 -6.40 15.76 -0.79
C ASP A 27 -7.55 16.75 -1.00
N ALA A 28 -8.40 16.89 0.02
CA ALA A 28 -9.54 17.80 -0.05
C ALA A 28 -9.19 19.23 0.37
N ASP A 29 -8.13 19.48 1.16
CA ASP A 29 -7.85 20.84 1.68
C ASP A 29 -6.52 20.97 2.48
N GLN A 30 -5.40 20.35 2.08
CA GLN A 30 -4.14 20.32 2.87
C GLN A 30 -4.25 19.56 4.23
N ASN A 31 -5.39 18.93 4.50
CA ASN A 31 -5.52 17.98 5.59
C ASN A 31 -5.08 16.60 5.06
N TYR A 32 -3.95 16.09 5.53
CA TYR A 32 -3.41 14.82 5.06
C TYR A 32 -4.31 13.67 5.51
N ASP A 33 -5.20 13.22 4.63
CA ASP A 33 -5.96 12.00 4.87
C ASP A 33 -5.01 10.80 4.79
N TYR A 34 -4.96 10.03 5.88
CA TYR A 34 -4.24 8.77 5.90
C TYR A 34 -5.18 7.66 5.42
N ALA A 35 -4.81 7.01 4.32
CA ALA A 35 -5.46 5.79 3.88
C ALA A 35 -4.60 4.60 4.30
N SER A 36 -5.18 3.69 5.08
CA SER A 36 -4.55 2.43 5.44
C SER A 36 -5.41 1.27 4.99
N ASN A 37 -4.76 0.19 4.57
CA ASN A 37 -5.43 -1.05 4.22
C ASN A 37 -4.55 -2.24 4.61
N SER A 38 -5.18 -3.34 5.01
CA SER A 38 -4.52 -4.58 5.34
C SER A 38 -5.23 -5.74 4.69
N VAL A 39 -4.45 -6.69 4.17
CA VAL A 39 -4.98 -7.86 3.46
C VAL A 39 -4.20 -9.10 3.86
N ILE A 40 -4.90 -10.23 3.94
CA ILE A 40 -4.30 -11.54 4.05
C ILE A 40 -4.31 -12.15 2.66
N LEU A 41 -3.13 -12.46 2.13
CA LEU A 41 -2.95 -13.08 0.83
C LEU A 41 -2.27 -14.42 1.02
N HIS A 42 -2.80 -15.43 0.33
CA HIS A 42 -2.09 -16.67 0.07
C HIS A 42 -1.08 -16.41 -1.05
N LEU A 43 0.19 -16.72 -0.81
CA LEU A 43 1.32 -16.43 -1.70
C LEU A 43 2.07 -17.74 -1.94
N ASP A 44 2.34 -18.02 -3.20
CA ASP A 44 3.17 -19.15 -3.58
C ASP A 44 4.65 -18.78 -3.55
N VAL A 45 5.53 -19.78 -3.48
CA VAL A 45 6.98 -19.55 -3.54
C VAL A 45 7.34 -18.84 -4.86
N GLY A 46 7.95 -17.66 -4.73
CA GLY A 46 8.34 -16.81 -5.87
C GLY A 46 7.31 -15.74 -6.25
N ASP A 47 6.18 -15.65 -5.53
CA ASP A 47 5.28 -14.49 -5.64
C ASP A 47 5.92 -13.25 -5.01
N GLU A 48 5.74 -12.13 -5.71
CA GLU A 48 6.17 -10.81 -5.23
C GLU A 48 4.95 -9.94 -4.95
N VAL A 49 5.06 -9.15 -3.89
CA VAL A 49 4.07 -8.17 -3.50
C VAL A 49 4.73 -6.80 -3.55
N CYS A 50 4.13 -5.89 -4.29
CA CYS A 50 4.62 -4.53 -4.46
C CYS A 50 3.52 -3.51 -4.20
N VAL A 51 3.93 -2.37 -3.66
CA VAL A 51 3.05 -1.21 -3.45
C VAL A 51 3.31 -0.24 -4.59
N GLN A 52 2.28 0.01 -5.39
CA GLN A 52 2.32 1.01 -6.45
C GLN A 52 1.52 2.23 -6.01
N LEU A 53 2.17 3.39 -6.11
CA LEU A 53 1.52 4.68 -5.95
C LEU A 53 0.83 5.02 -7.27
N ASP A 54 -0.50 5.19 -7.22
CA ASP A 54 -1.20 5.73 -8.38
C ASP A 54 -0.91 7.24 -8.41
N GLY A 55 -0.54 7.76 -9.58
CA GLY A 55 0.25 8.99 -9.80
C GLY A 55 -0.33 10.33 -9.33
N GLY A 56 -1.19 10.36 -8.31
CA GLY A 56 -1.54 11.56 -7.58
C GLY A 56 -0.31 12.12 -6.87
N LYS A 57 0.37 13.07 -7.53
CA LYS A 57 1.40 13.97 -6.99
C LYS A 57 2.25 13.27 -5.92
N VAL A 58 3.21 12.46 -6.38
CA VAL A 58 4.21 11.81 -5.53
C VAL A 58 4.99 12.93 -4.84
N HIS A 59 4.49 13.38 -3.70
CA HIS A 59 5.16 14.35 -2.87
C HIS A 59 6.30 13.60 -2.18
N GLY A 60 7.36 13.35 -2.94
CA GLY A 60 8.61 12.84 -2.44
C GLY A 60 9.04 13.70 -1.26
N GLY A 61 9.09 13.08 -0.08
CA GLY A 61 9.78 13.61 1.09
C GLY A 61 9.57 15.09 1.40
N ASN A 62 8.32 15.55 1.50
CA ASN A 62 8.06 16.70 2.37
C ASN A 62 8.01 16.18 3.82
N THR A 63 8.63 16.91 4.74
CA THR A 63 8.90 16.74 6.19
C THR A 63 7.78 16.15 7.07
N ASN A 64 6.64 15.70 6.56
CA ASN A 64 5.55 15.07 7.31
C ASN A 64 4.78 13.96 6.55
N LYS A 65 5.33 13.41 5.45
CA LYS A 65 4.66 12.36 4.67
C LYS A 65 5.33 11.00 4.87
N TYR A 66 4.79 10.21 5.80
CA TYR A 66 5.27 8.86 6.08
C TYR A 66 4.36 7.83 5.41
N SER A 67 4.97 6.88 4.72
CA SER A 67 4.29 5.66 4.26
C SER A 67 4.89 4.48 5.01
N THR A 68 4.02 3.61 5.53
CA THR A 68 4.43 2.39 6.22
C THR A 68 3.96 1.19 5.40
N PHE A 69 4.87 0.26 5.15
CA PHE A 69 4.58 -1.04 4.54
C PHE A 69 5.16 -2.13 5.44
N SER A 70 4.32 -3.07 5.86
CA SER A 70 4.72 -4.16 6.75
C SER A 70 3.98 -5.44 6.37
N GLY A 71 4.61 -6.59 6.61
CA GLY A 71 3.95 -7.87 6.39
C GLY A 71 4.72 -9.00 7.05
N PHE A 72 3.98 -10.04 7.44
CA PHE A 72 4.53 -11.26 8.01
C PHE A 72 3.75 -12.49 7.52
N LEU A 73 4.43 -13.64 7.47
CA LEU A 73 3.81 -14.93 7.19
C LEU A 73 2.97 -15.37 8.40
N ILE A 74 1.70 -15.66 8.19
CA ILE A 74 0.81 -16.12 9.28
C ILE A 74 0.92 -17.63 9.44
N TYR A 75 0.85 -18.34 8.30
CA TYR A 75 0.98 -19.78 8.22
C TYR A 75 1.91 -20.10 7.05
N PRO A 76 2.98 -20.87 7.27
CA PRO A 76 3.63 -21.58 6.17
C PRO A 76 2.71 -22.71 5.70
N ASP A 77 2.59 -22.88 4.39
CA ASP A 77 2.04 -24.11 3.80
C ASP A 77 3.01 -25.29 3.97
#